data_AF-A0A959PDT9-F1
#
_entry.id   AF-A0A959PDT9-F1
#
_cell.length_a   1.000
_cell.length_b   1.000
_cell.length_c   1.000
_cell.angle_alpha   90.00
_cell.angle_beta   90.00
_cell.angle_gamma   90.00
#
_symmetry.space_group_name_H-M   'P 1'
#
loop_
_entity.id
_entity.type
_entity.pdbx_description
1 polymer ?
#
loop_
_entity_poly.entity_id
_entity_poly.type
_entity_poly.pdbx_seq_one_letter_code
_entity_poly.pdbx_strand_id
1 'polypeptide(L)' 'VLYGKYSGTEINIEGTDYLIMRESDIFAII' A
#
# COMPACT_ATOMS: atom_id res chain seq x y z
N VAL A 1 -2.17 -2.43 8.97
CA VAL A 1 -1.24 -3.15 8.05
C VAL A 1 0.15 -2.55 8.20
N LEU A 2 1.19 -3.37 8.42
CA LEU A 2 2.59 -2.93 8.47
C LEU A 2 3.26 -3.28 7.12
N TYR A 3 3.68 -2.26 6.36
CA TYR A 3 4.43 -2.44 5.11
C TYR A 3 5.76 -1.69 5.16
N GLY A 4 6.79 -2.24 4.49
CA GLY A 4 8.11 -1.62 4.43
C GLY A 4 8.04 -0.27 3.73
N LYS A 5 8.83 0.71 4.20
CA LYS A 5 8.83 2.13 3.79
C LYS A 5 9.07 2.40 2.28
N TYR A 6 9.23 1.35 1.46
CA TYR A 6 9.56 1.40 0.03
C TYR A 6 8.72 0.46 -0.84
N SER A 7 7.69 -0.20 -0.30
CA SER A 7 6.88 -1.19 -1.02
C SER A 7 5.51 -0.64 -1.38
N GLY A 8 5.44 0.27 -2.36
CA GLY A 8 4.17 0.63 -2.97
C GLY A 8 4.23 1.88 -3.86
N THR A 9 3.28 1.97 -4.78
CA THR A 9 3.03 3.18 -5.57
C THR A 9 1.82 3.88 -4.99
N GLU A 10 1.99 5.13 -4.58
CA GLU A 10 0.88 6.00 -4.15
C GLU A 10 0.20 6.60 -5.38
N ILE A 11 -1.13 6.50 -5.44
CA ILE A 11 -1.94 7.01 -6.54
C ILE A 11 -3.10 7.81 -5.94
N ASN A 12 -3.24 9.06 -6.36
CA ASN A 12 -4.41 9.87 -6.05
C ASN A 12 -5.45 9.69 -7.18
N ILE A 13 -6.62 9.15 -6.85
CA ILE A 13 -7.74 9.00 -7.79
C ILE A 13 -8.93 9.76 -7.20
N GLU A 14 -9.42 10.77 -7.93
CA GLU A 14 -10.59 11.56 -7.54
C GLU A 14 -10.50 12.17 -6.13
N GLY A 15 -9.29 12.60 -5.74
CA GLY A 15 -9.03 13.18 -4.42
C GLY A 15 -8.89 12.15 -3.29
N THR A 16 -8.97 10.86 -3.60
CA THR A 16 -8.74 9.78 -2.65
C THR A 16 -7.36 9.17 -2.89
N ASP A 17 -6.57 9.06 -1.82
CA ASP A 17 -5.25 8.46 -1.87
C ASP A 17 -5.35 6.93 -1.74
N TYR A 18 -4.78 6.24 -2.72
CA TYR A 18 -4.66 4.79 -2.77
C TYR A 18 -3.20 4.38 -2.76
N LEU A 19 -2.90 3.28 -2.09
CA LEU A 19 -1.59 2.68 -2.08
C LEU A 19 -1.67 1.31 -2.76
N ILE A 20 -1.01 1.18 -3.92
CA ILE A 20 -0.86 -0.11 -4.59
C ILE A 20 0.34 -0.83 -3.99
N MET A 21 0.10 -2.02 -3.45
CA MET A 21 1.13 -2.92 -2.92
C MET A 21 0.98 -4.30 -3.56
N ARG A 22 2.08 -5.06 -3.64
CA ARG A 22 1.99 -6.48 -3.98
C ARG A 22 1.51 -7.25 -2.77
N GLU A 23 0.68 -8.27 -2.99
CA GLU A 23 0.17 -9.14 -1.92
C GLU A 23 1.31 -9.74 -1.07
N SER A 24 2.45 -10.07 -1.72
CA SER A 24 3.65 -10.57 -1.06
C SER A 24 4.29 -9.62 -0.04
N ASP A 25 3.95 -8.34 -0.09
CA ASP A 25 4.49 -7.30 0.81
C ASP A 25 3.63 -7.13 2.09
N ILE A 26 2.54 -7.90 2.22
CA ILE A 26 1.62 -7.85 3.37
C ILE A 26 2.06 -8.89 4.41
N PHE A 27 2.75 -8.45 5.45
CA PHE A 27 3.26 -9.34 6.52
C PHE A 27 2.17 -9.84 7.47
N ALA A 28 1.15 -9.02 7.74
CA ALA A 28 0.01 -9.38 8.60
C ALA A 28 -1.16 -8.40 8.41
N ILE A 29 -2.37 -8.91 8.58
CA ILE A 29 -3.63 -8.15 8.65
C ILE A 29 -4.17 -8.29 10.09
N ILE A 30 -4.51 -7.17 10.74
CA ILE A 30 -5.14 -7.08 12.08
C ILE A 30 -6.45 -6.32 11.91
#